data_AF-A0A838S4W5-F1
#
_entry.id   AF-A0A838S4W5-F1
#
_cell.length_a   1.000
_cell.length_b   1.000
_cell.length_c   1.000
_cell.angle_alpha   90.00
_cell.angle_beta   90.00
_cell.angle_gamma   90.00
#
_symmetry.space_group_name_H-M   'P 1'
#
loop_
_entity.id
_entity.type
_entity.pdbx_description
1 polymer ?
#
loop_
_entity_poly.entity_id
_entity_poly.type
_entity_poly.pdbx_seq_one_letter_code
_entity_poly.pdbx_strand_id
1 'polypeptide(L)'
;LATGATAWQPGRLILSDGSALEVAGLVVTAGVAPQTWLARSAGLRVERGIVVDDRMATSVPGVHAIGECAEHRGRCQGLVGPCWEQADILADLLTGANPAARYTGSAMITRLKARDVDLAAMGSLDEGPDVEVVRVSDAARGRYGAVAVRDGRIAGAVLLGLPDATGPVIQLHDSGALAPADRFSLLLGRVTPAATDSPAQLPARAVVCRCNGVTKGELVAAWRCGSRDVAALAVGTRATTGCGSCAAVVEGLCHWLDETDPEPEMSSAEQEGAA
;
A
#
# COMPACT_ATOMS: atom_id res chain seq x y z
N LEU A 1 22.70 3.16 -20.54
CA LEU A 1 23.73 4.04 -19.94
C LEU A 1 24.67 3.14 -19.15
N ALA A 2 25.88 2.91 -19.65
CA ALA A 2 26.79 1.87 -19.16
C ALA A 2 27.95 2.43 -18.32
N THR A 3 27.79 3.62 -17.73
CA THR A 3 28.83 4.28 -16.94
C THR A 3 28.32 4.54 -15.53
N GLY A 4 29.02 4.01 -14.53
CA GLY A 4 28.70 4.23 -13.12
C GLY A 4 29.42 5.46 -12.55
N ALA A 5 28.94 5.99 -11.43
CA ALA A 5 29.66 7.02 -10.68
C ALA A 5 30.67 6.37 -9.72
N THR A 6 31.88 6.94 -9.60
CA THR A 6 32.97 6.39 -8.78
C THR A 6 33.42 7.32 -7.66
N ALA A 7 33.36 8.64 -7.88
CA ALA A 7 33.71 9.62 -6.86
C ALA A 7 32.91 10.92 -7.03
N TRP A 8 32.69 11.61 -5.91
CA TRP A 8 32.09 12.93 -5.87
C TRP A 8 33.06 13.93 -5.24
N GLN A 9 33.27 15.05 -5.92
CA GLN A 9 33.90 16.25 -5.38
C GLN A 9 32.89 17.38 -5.52
N PRO A 10 32.83 18.36 -4.61
CA PRO A 10 31.92 19.50 -4.76
C PRO A 10 32.03 20.12 -6.16
N GLY A 11 30.94 20.11 -6.93
CA GLY A 11 30.88 20.61 -8.31
C GLY A 11 31.11 19.56 -9.40
N ARG A 12 31.60 18.36 -9.08
CA ARG A 12 32.10 17.40 -10.08
C ARG A 12 31.87 15.94 -9.71
N LEU A 13 31.22 15.19 -10.60
CA LEU A 13 31.02 13.74 -10.50
C LEU A 13 32.00 13.00 -11.43
N ILE A 14 32.78 12.08 -10.89
CA ILE A 14 33.70 11.23 -11.67
C ILE A 14 33.00 9.94 -12.05
N LEU A 15 33.10 9.57 -13.33
CA LEU A 15 32.49 8.38 -13.88
C LEU A 15 33.48 7.23 -14.03
N SER A 16 32.98 6.00 -14.17
CA SER A 16 33.78 4.78 -14.26
C SER A 16 34.62 4.66 -15.54
N ASP A 17 34.34 5.48 -16.56
CA ASP A 17 35.15 5.61 -17.77
C ASP A 17 36.24 6.69 -17.65
N GLY A 18 36.39 7.29 -16.46
CA GLY A 18 37.36 8.36 -16.18
C GLY A 18 36.90 9.76 -16.60
N SER A 19 35.75 9.89 -17.27
CA SER A 19 35.16 11.19 -17.58
C SER A 19 34.60 11.86 -16.32
N ALA A 20 34.29 13.15 -16.42
CA ALA A 20 33.69 13.90 -15.34
C ALA A 20 32.52 14.76 -15.81
N LEU A 21 31.49 14.85 -14.96
CA LEU A 21 30.34 15.70 -15.14
C LEU A 21 30.37 16.85 -14.13
N GLU A 22 30.34 18.08 -14.62
CA GLU A 22 30.14 19.26 -13.77
C GLU A 22 28.67 19.30 -13.33
N VAL A 23 28.42 19.21 -12.02
CA VAL A 23 27.07 19.24 -11.45
C VAL A 23 27.05 20.07 -10.18
N ALA A 24 25.99 20.88 -10.00
CA ALA A 24 25.84 21.73 -8.82
C ALA A 24 25.50 20.94 -7.54
N GLY A 25 25.03 19.69 -7.70
CA GLY A 25 24.66 18.82 -6.58
C GLY A 25 24.45 17.39 -7.05
N LEU A 26 24.48 16.47 -6.08
CA LEU A 26 24.30 15.04 -6.30
C LEU A 26 23.21 14.53 -5.36
N VAL A 27 22.20 13.87 -5.93
CA VAL A 27 21.20 13.11 -5.17
C VAL A 27 21.45 11.63 -5.43
N VAL A 28 21.73 10.88 -4.36
CA VAL A 28 22.04 9.44 -4.45
C VAL A 28 20.79 8.63 -4.07
N THR A 29 20.25 7.89 -5.03
CA THR A 29 19.10 7.00 -4.84
C THR A 29 19.51 5.53 -5.02
N ALA A 30 20.46 5.07 -4.22
CA ALA A 30 21.07 3.74 -4.32
C ALA A 30 20.42 2.67 -3.41
N GLY A 31 19.18 2.89 -3.00
CA GLY A 31 18.45 2.05 -2.05
C GLY A 31 18.63 2.47 -0.60
N VAL A 32 18.05 1.67 0.30
CA VAL A 32 18.07 1.88 1.76
C VAL A 32 18.56 0.62 2.47
N ALA A 33 19.04 0.77 3.70
CA ALA A 33 19.47 -0.33 4.56
C ALA A 33 18.78 -0.24 5.93
N PRO A 34 18.42 -1.38 6.56
CA PRO A 34 17.88 -1.43 7.90
C PRO A 34 18.77 -0.71 8.93
N GLN A 35 18.20 0.23 9.69
CA GLN A 35 18.89 0.89 10.79
C GLN A 35 18.94 -0.03 12.01
N THR A 36 20.08 -0.68 12.22
CA THR A 36 20.23 -1.77 13.20
C THR A 36 21.23 -1.49 14.31
N TRP A 37 21.84 -0.30 14.33
CA TRP A 37 22.94 0.02 15.25
C TRP A 37 22.56 -0.21 16.72
N LEU A 38 21.39 0.28 17.14
CA LEU A 38 20.92 0.16 18.53
C LEU A 38 20.71 -1.30 18.93
N ALA A 39 20.09 -2.08 18.05
CA ALA A 39 19.85 -3.50 18.27
C ALA A 39 21.16 -4.28 18.40
N ARG A 40 22.14 -4.01 17.53
CA ARG A 40 23.48 -4.62 17.61
C ARG A 40 24.18 -4.27 18.92
N SER A 41 24.18 -2.98 19.30
CA SER A 41 24.79 -2.52 20.55
C SER A 41 24.11 -3.10 21.80
N ALA A 42 22.81 -3.40 21.73
CA ALA A 42 22.05 -4.04 22.80
C ALA A 42 22.11 -5.58 22.78
N GLY A 43 22.89 -6.19 21.87
CA GLY A 43 23.06 -7.65 21.80
C GLY A 43 21.87 -8.41 21.20
N LEU A 44 20.97 -7.73 20.48
CA LEU A 44 19.91 -8.39 19.74
C LEU A 44 20.50 -9.14 18.53
N ARG A 45 19.84 -10.22 18.13
CA ARG A 45 20.15 -10.91 16.88
C ARG A 45 19.83 -10.00 15.68
N VAL A 46 20.85 -9.74 14.87
CA VAL A 46 20.74 -8.92 13.65
C VAL A 46 21.46 -9.62 12.52
N GLU A 47 20.77 -9.81 11.39
CA GLU A 47 21.36 -10.30 10.14
C GLU A 47 21.42 -9.15 9.13
N ARG A 48 20.49 -9.10 8.16
CA ARG A 48 20.24 -7.93 7.31
C ARG A 48 19.47 -6.86 8.08
N GLY A 49 18.47 -7.27 8.85
CA GLY A 49 17.70 -6.46 9.79
C GLY A 49 17.66 -7.08 11.20
N ILE A 50 16.88 -6.48 12.09
CA ILE A 50 16.60 -7.02 13.43
C ILE A 50 15.73 -8.26 13.27
N VAL A 51 16.25 -9.43 13.64
CA VAL A 51 15.52 -10.70 13.42
C VAL A 51 14.32 -10.78 14.35
N VAL A 52 13.15 -11.01 13.77
CA VAL A 52 11.88 -11.18 14.51
C VAL A 52 11.13 -12.45 14.13
N ASP A 53 10.37 -12.98 15.08
CA ASP A 53 9.44 -14.10 14.86
C ASP A 53 8.07 -13.63 14.33
N ASP A 54 7.12 -14.55 14.16
CA ASP A 54 5.77 -14.24 13.68
C ASP A 54 4.96 -13.36 14.66
N ARG A 55 5.43 -13.14 15.88
CA ARG A 55 4.82 -12.24 16.88
C ARG A 55 5.54 -10.89 16.95
N MET A 56 6.45 -10.62 16.01
CA MET A 56 7.32 -9.43 15.98
C MET A 56 8.31 -9.36 17.16
N ALA A 57 8.51 -10.46 17.88
CA ALA A 57 9.42 -10.53 19.02
C ALA A 57 10.86 -10.73 18.54
N THR A 58 11.79 -10.03 19.18
CA THR A 58 13.23 -10.16 18.91
C THR A 58 13.84 -11.30 19.73
N SER A 59 15.15 -11.49 19.66
CA SER A 59 15.88 -12.43 20.51
C SER A 59 15.89 -12.05 22.00
N VAL A 60 15.50 -10.83 22.35
CA VAL A 60 15.46 -10.34 23.74
C VAL A 60 14.01 -10.30 24.23
N PRO A 61 13.68 -10.97 25.37
CA PRO A 61 12.32 -10.96 25.92
C PRO A 61 11.79 -9.55 26.18
N GLY A 62 10.54 -9.30 25.79
CA GLY A 62 9.87 -8.01 25.96
C GLY A 62 10.26 -6.95 24.92
N VAL A 63 11.24 -7.21 24.05
CA VAL A 63 11.67 -6.29 22.99
C VAL A 63 11.16 -6.78 21.64
N HIS A 64 10.52 -5.87 20.90
CA HIS A 64 9.92 -6.13 19.60
C HIS A 64 10.51 -5.17 18.56
N ALA A 65 10.46 -5.56 17.28
CA ALA A 65 10.82 -4.69 16.17
C ALA A 65 9.79 -4.81 15.05
N ILE A 66 9.45 -3.67 14.45
CA ILE A 66 8.52 -3.55 13.33
C ILE A 66 9.07 -2.55 12.31
N GLY A 67 8.51 -2.57 11.12
CA GLY A 67 8.86 -1.68 10.02
C GLY A 67 10.08 -2.14 9.24
N GLU A 68 10.74 -1.21 8.56
CA GLU A 68 11.83 -1.49 7.64
C GLU A 68 13.10 -2.05 8.31
N CYS A 69 13.24 -1.85 9.63
CA CYS A 69 14.36 -2.41 10.38
C CYS A 69 14.16 -3.89 10.73
N ALA A 70 12.93 -4.42 10.66
CA ALA A 70 12.60 -5.78 11.03
C ALA A 70 12.89 -6.76 9.88
N GLU A 71 13.57 -7.85 10.22
CA GLU A 71 13.79 -8.99 9.35
C GLU A 71 12.92 -10.15 9.81
N HIS A 72 11.86 -10.42 9.05
CA HIS A 72 10.95 -11.54 9.31
C HIS A 72 11.21 -12.62 8.28
N ARG A 73 11.51 -13.85 8.74
CA ARG A 73 11.79 -15.02 7.88
C ARG A 73 12.80 -14.73 6.76
N GLY A 74 13.87 -14.00 7.09
CA GLY A 74 14.95 -13.65 6.15
C GLY A 74 14.64 -12.49 5.20
N ARG A 75 13.53 -11.77 5.38
CA ARG A 75 13.08 -10.69 4.48
C ARG A 75 12.90 -9.37 5.23
N CYS A 76 13.47 -8.30 4.68
CA CYS A 76 13.16 -6.91 5.03
C CYS A 76 12.24 -6.34 3.94
N GLN A 77 11.04 -5.88 4.31
CA GLN A 77 9.99 -5.63 3.31
C GLN A 77 10.10 -4.28 2.59
N GLY A 78 10.71 -3.26 3.20
CA GLY A 78 11.01 -1.96 2.56
C GLY A 78 9.80 -1.20 2.01
N LEU A 79 8.60 -1.50 2.51
CA LEU A 79 7.33 -0.94 2.05
C LEU A 79 6.44 -0.59 3.23
N VAL A 80 5.64 0.47 3.09
CA VAL A 80 4.77 0.98 4.16
C VAL A 80 3.64 0.02 4.54
N GLY A 81 3.04 -0.68 3.57
CA GLY A 81 1.94 -1.62 3.82
C GLY A 81 2.31 -2.72 4.83
N PRO A 82 3.42 -3.45 4.59
CA PRO A 82 3.95 -4.40 5.56
C PRO A 82 4.24 -3.80 6.94
N CYS A 83 4.65 -2.54 7.02
CA CYS A 83 4.88 -1.87 8.30
C CYS A 83 3.57 -1.70 9.10
N TRP A 84 2.46 -1.38 8.43
CA TRP A 84 1.14 -1.31 9.06
C TRP A 84 0.71 -2.68 9.59
N GLU A 85 0.80 -3.73 8.76
CA GLU A 85 0.43 -5.09 9.18
C GLU A 85 1.23 -5.56 10.40
N GLN A 86 2.54 -5.27 10.44
CA GLN A 86 3.39 -5.57 11.59
C GLN A 86 2.98 -4.77 12.84
N ALA A 87 2.62 -3.50 12.67
CA ALA A 87 2.15 -2.65 13.76
C ALA A 87 0.82 -3.16 14.35
N ASP A 88 -0.14 -3.51 13.49
CA ASP A 88 -1.45 -4.04 13.89
C ASP A 88 -1.28 -5.34 14.69
N ILE A 89 -0.43 -6.25 14.21
CA ILE A 89 -0.15 -7.51 14.90
C ILE A 89 0.49 -7.27 16.26
N LEU A 90 1.47 -6.37 16.34
CA LEU A 90 2.10 -6.06 17.62
C LEU A 90 1.10 -5.37 18.57
N ALA A 91 0.24 -4.49 18.08
CA ALA A 91 -0.81 -3.84 18.86
C ALA A 91 -1.81 -4.85 19.43
N ASP A 92 -2.29 -5.78 18.61
CA ASP A 92 -3.18 -6.88 19.01
C ASP A 92 -2.59 -7.73 20.14
N LEU A 93 -1.29 -8.02 20.05
CA LEU A 93 -0.57 -8.82 21.03
C LEU A 93 -0.33 -8.08 22.35
N LEU A 94 0.05 -6.80 22.29
CA LEU A 94 0.33 -5.97 23.47
C LEU A 94 -0.94 -5.58 24.22
N THR A 95 -2.04 -5.34 23.51
CA THR A 95 -3.33 -4.99 24.11
C THR A 95 -4.12 -6.21 24.57
N GLY A 96 -3.76 -7.40 24.09
CA GLY A 96 -4.52 -8.63 24.32
C GLY A 96 -5.82 -8.71 23.52
N ALA A 97 -6.06 -7.78 22.58
CA ALA A 97 -7.22 -7.83 21.68
C ALA A 97 -7.25 -9.11 20.85
N ASN A 98 -6.08 -9.58 20.42
CA ASN A 98 -5.92 -10.85 19.73
C ASN A 98 -4.58 -11.53 20.07
N PRO A 99 -4.52 -12.34 21.13
CA PRO A 99 -3.30 -13.05 21.53
C PRO A 99 -2.78 -14.06 20.49
N ALA A 100 -3.63 -14.44 19.53
CA ALA A 100 -3.33 -15.36 18.45
C ALA A 100 -2.80 -14.66 17.18
N ALA A 101 -2.70 -13.33 17.14
CA ALA A 101 -2.18 -12.60 15.99
C ALA A 101 -0.78 -13.07 15.59
N ARG A 102 -0.55 -13.26 14.29
CA ARG A 102 0.72 -13.70 13.71
C ARG A 102 0.95 -13.01 12.37
N TYR A 103 2.19 -12.56 12.15
CA TYR A 103 2.63 -12.04 10.87
C TYR A 103 3.20 -13.17 10.04
N THR A 104 2.59 -13.41 8.88
CA THR A 104 2.98 -14.49 7.96
C THR A 104 3.70 -13.96 6.71
N GLY A 105 4.04 -12.67 6.69
CA GLY A 105 4.56 -11.96 5.51
C GLY A 105 3.45 -11.30 4.71
N SER A 106 3.82 -10.25 3.97
CA SER A 106 2.89 -9.44 3.18
C SER A 106 3.04 -9.66 1.68
N ALA A 107 1.96 -9.38 0.95
CA ALA A 107 1.99 -9.18 -0.49
C ALA A 107 2.79 -7.91 -0.83
N MET A 108 3.75 -8.01 -1.76
CA MET A 108 4.54 -6.85 -2.19
C MET A 108 3.79 -6.09 -3.29
N ILE A 109 3.26 -4.93 -2.93
CA ILE A 109 2.64 -3.98 -3.85
C ILE A 109 3.36 -2.65 -3.72
N THR A 110 3.92 -2.19 -4.83
CA THR A 110 4.59 -0.90 -4.93
C THR A 110 3.72 0.03 -5.76
N ARG A 111 3.49 1.24 -5.23
CA ARG A 111 2.85 2.32 -5.96
C ARG A 111 3.73 3.55 -5.94
N LEU A 112 3.94 4.16 -7.10
CA LEU A 112 4.73 5.37 -7.20
C LEU A 112 3.91 6.58 -6.74
N LYS A 113 4.47 7.38 -5.83
CA LYS A 113 3.90 8.65 -5.38
C LYS A 113 4.59 9.81 -6.12
N ALA A 114 4.39 9.89 -7.43
CA ALA A 114 4.90 10.98 -8.25
C ALA A 114 3.72 11.68 -8.93
N ARG A 115 3.81 13.02 -9.06
CA ARG A 115 2.81 13.75 -9.85
C ARG A 115 2.87 13.27 -11.29
N ASP A 116 1.69 13.10 -11.89
CA ASP A 116 1.50 12.75 -13.30
C ASP A 116 2.03 11.36 -13.72
N VAL A 117 2.45 10.52 -12.78
CA VAL A 117 2.85 9.13 -13.04
C VAL A 117 2.04 8.18 -12.17
N ASP A 118 1.05 7.53 -12.79
CA ASP A 118 0.33 6.43 -12.16
C ASP A 118 1.04 5.11 -12.48
N LEU A 119 1.79 4.60 -11.51
CA LEU A 119 2.50 3.34 -11.62
C LEU A 119 2.20 2.45 -10.42
N ALA A 120 1.72 1.24 -10.68
CA ALA A 120 1.62 0.16 -9.71
C ALA A 120 2.32 -1.09 -10.22
N ALA A 121 3.02 -1.77 -9.33
CA ALA A 121 3.67 -3.06 -9.59
C ALA A 121 3.44 -4.00 -8.41
N MET A 122 3.15 -5.27 -8.69
CA MET A 122 2.87 -6.27 -7.67
C MET A 122 3.23 -7.68 -8.15
N GLY A 123 3.56 -8.55 -7.20
CA GLY A 123 3.80 -9.97 -7.47
C GLY A 123 4.90 -10.22 -8.50
N SER A 124 4.73 -11.27 -9.31
CA SER A 124 5.67 -11.64 -10.37
C SER A 124 4.98 -11.76 -11.72
N LEU A 125 5.68 -11.32 -12.77
CA LEU A 125 5.29 -11.51 -14.17
C LEU A 125 5.95 -12.74 -14.81
N ASP A 126 6.43 -13.70 -14.01
CA ASP A 126 7.09 -14.92 -14.50
C ASP A 126 6.20 -15.69 -15.49
N GLU A 127 6.68 -15.85 -16.72
CA GLU A 127 5.99 -16.57 -17.80
C GLU A 127 6.21 -18.09 -17.73
N GLY A 128 5.96 -18.67 -16.55
CA GLY A 128 5.96 -20.12 -16.39
C GLY A 128 4.87 -20.79 -17.23
N PRO A 129 4.95 -22.10 -17.48
CA PRO A 129 3.99 -22.84 -18.33
C PRO A 129 2.53 -22.73 -17.86
N ASP A 130 2.31 -22.49 -16.56
CA ASP A 130 0.97 -22.36 -15.95
C ASP A 130 0.55 -20.90 -15.71
N VAL A 131 1.19 -19.94 -16.39
CA VAL A 131 0.92 -18.51 -16.23
C VAL A 131 0.40 -17.91 -17.53
N GLU A 132 -0.83 -17.43 -17.48
CA GLU A 132 -1.43 -16.62 -18.53
C GLU A 132 -0.99 -15.17 -18.33
N VAL A 133 -0.32 -14.56 -19.33
CA VAL A 133 0.07 -13.15 -19.26
C VAL A 133 -0.61 -12.35 -20.36
N VAL A 134 -1.33 -11.31 -19.96
CA VAL A 134 -1.99 -10.38 -20.89
C VAL A 134 -1.35 -9.02 -20.79
N ARG A 135 -1.13 -8.38 -21.95
CA ARG A 135 -0.42 -7.11 -22.05
C ARG A 135 -1.11 -6.12 -22.97
N VAL A 136 -0.96 -4.83 -22.65
CA VAL A 136 -1.33 -3.69 -23.50
C VAL A 136 -0.19 -2.68 -23.47
N SER A 137 0.07 -2.05 -24.62
CA SER A 137 1.08 -1.00 -24.76
C SER A 137 0.54 0.10 -25.69
N ASP A 138 0.47 1.33 -25.18
CA ASP A 138 0.24 2.54 -25.96
C ASP A 138 1.40 3.52 -25.66
N ALA A 139 2.51 3.30 -26.35
CA ALA A 139 3.72 4.10 -26.18
C ALA A 139 3.50 5.58 -26.48
N ALA A 140 2.61 5.92 -27.43
CA ALA A 140 2.32 7.31 -27.79
C ALA A 140 1.64 8.08 -26.65
N ARG A 141 0.92 7.38 -25.75
CA ARG A 141 0.28 7.95 -24.57
C ARG A 141 0.96 7.56 -23.26
N GLY A 142 2.11 6.89 -23.32
CA GLY A 142 2.87 6.45 -22.15
C GLY A 142 2.13 5.43 -21.28
N ARG A 143 1.27 4.59 -21.87
CA ARG A 143 0.50 3.56 -21.14
C ARG A 143 1.06 2.18 -21.36
N TYR A 144 1.16 1.42 -20.28
CA TYR A 144 1.56 0.01 -20.32
C TYR A 144 0.82 -0.76 -19.24
N GLY A 145 0.33 -1.93 -19.57
CA GLY A 145 -0.28 -2.84 -18.62
C GLY A 145 0.15 -4.26 -18.90
N ALA A 146 0.54 -4.98 -17.86
CA ALA A 146 0.79 -6.40 -17.89
C ALA A 146 0.16 -7.04 -16.66
N VAL A 147 -0.58 -8.12 -16.83
CA VAL A 147 -1.18 -8.90 -15.74
C VAL A 147 -0.84 -10.36 -15.98
N ALA A 148 -0.25 -11.00 -14.98
CA ALA A 148 0.03 -12.42 -14.94
C ALA A 148 -0.99 -13.13 -14.05
N VAL A 149 -1.58 -14.21 -14.56
CA VAL A 149 -2.63 -14.99 -13.90
C VAL A 149 -2.16 -16.44 -13.78
N ARG A 150 -2.24 -16.98 -12.56
CA ARG A 150 -1.94 -18.39 -12.26
C ARG A 150 -3.11 -18.98 -11.47
N ASP A 151 -3.58 -20.16 -11.87
CA ASP A 151 -4.74 -20.82 -11.25
C ASP A 151 -5.99 -19.91 -11.16
N GLY A 152 -6.16 -19.06 -12.18
CA GLY A 152 -7.24 -18.08 -12.25
C GLY A 152 -7.12 -16.87 -11.31
N ARG A 153 -5.99 -16.69 -10.61
CA ARG A 153 -5.74 -15.57 -9.67
C ARG A 153 -4.59 -14.70 -10.14
N ILE A 154 -4.60 -13.42 -9.78
CA ILE A 154 -3.53 -12.49 -10.15
C ILE A 154 -2.23 -12.88 -9.43
N ALA A 155 -1.24 -13.33 -10.18
CA ALA A 155 0.09 -13.69 -9.68
C ALA A 155 1.05 -12.47 -9.65
N GLY A 156 0.79 -11.50 -10.53
CA GLY A 156 1.51 -10.23 -10.56
C GLY A 156 0.98 -9.29 -11.63
N ALA A 157 1.34 -8.02 -11.54
CA ALA A 157 0.94 -7.01 -12.50
C ALA A 157 1.92 -5.82 -12.51
N VAL A 158 2.00 -5.15 -13.66
CA VAL A 158 2.62 -3.82 -13.82
C VAL A 158 1.65 -2.97 -14.61
N LEU A 159 1.24 -1.83 -14.04
CA LEU A 159 0.26 -0.91 -14.61
C LEU A 159 0.85 0.49 -14.59
N LEU A 160 1.01 1.10 -15.77
CA LEU A 160 1.53 2.44 -15.99
C LEU A 160 0.51 3.24 -16.81
N GLY A 161 0.02 4.34 -16.25
CA GLY A 161 -0.94 5.21 -16.92
C GLY A 161 -2.32 4.56 -17.13
N LEU A 162 -2.70 3.61 -16.26
CA LEU A 162 -3.96 2.87 -16.29
C LEU A 162 -4.69 2.98 -14.93
N PRO A 163 -5.14 4.18 -14.53
CA PRO A 163 -5.72 4.41 -13.20
C PRO A 163 -6.98 3.58 -12.95
N ASP A 164 -7.84 3.44 -13.98
CA ASP A 164 -9.11 2.71 -13.89
C ASP A 164 -8.90 1.20 -13.68
N ALA A 165 -7.79 0.64 -14.18
CA ALA A 165 -7.42 -0.76 -13.99
C ALA A 165 -6.73 -1.01 -12.64
N THR A 166 -6.04 0.00 -12.10
CA THR A 166 -5.11 -0.19 -10.98
C THR A 166 -5.79 -0.61 -9.69
N GLY A 167 -6.91 0.03 -9.33
CA GLY A 167 -7.67 -0.33 -8.12
C GLY A 167 -8.18 -1.78 -8.16
N PRO A 168 -8.97 -2.17 -9.18
CA PRO A 168 -9.50 -3.52 -9.31
C PRO A 168 -8.42 -4.62 -9.33
N VAL A 169 -7.31 -4.40 -10.05
CA VAL A 169 -6.22 -5.39 -10.11
C VAL A 169 -5.55 -5.57 -8.75
N ILE A 170 -5.30 -4.48 -8.00
CA ILE A 170 -4.77 -4.55 -6.63
C ILE A 170 -5.73 -5.35 -5.74
N GLN A 171 -7.03 -5.08 -5.81
CA GLN A 171 -8.03 -5.76 -5.00
C GLN A 171 -8.11 -7.26 -5.30
N LEU A 172 -8.06 -7.66 -6.58
CA LEU A 172 -8.06 -9.06 -6.98
C LEU A 172 -6.79 -9.78 -6.51
N HIS A 173 -5.63 -9.12 -6.60
CA HIS A 173 -4.37 -9.64 -6.07
C HIS A 173 -4.43 -9.81 -4.54
N ASP A 174 -4.89 -8.78 -3.81
CA ASP A 174 -4.96 -8.79 -2.34
C ASP A 174 -5.93 -9.82 -1.77
N SER A 175 -7.13 -9.92 -2.36
CA SER A 175 -8.13 -10.90 -1.94
C SER A 175 -7.81 -12.32 -2.41
N GLY A 176 -6.88 -12.43 -3.37
CA GLY A 176 -6.65 -13.64 -4.15
C GLY A 176 -7.86 -14.07 -4.97
N ALA A 177 -8.92 -13.28 -5.13
CA ALA A 177 -10.14 -13.71 -5.82
C ALA A 177 -9.86 -14.16 -7.26
N LEU A 178 -10.77 -14.97 -7.82
CA LEU A 178 -10.66 -15.37 -9.22
C LEU A 178 -10.78 -14.12 -10.11
N ALA A 179 -9.83 -13.97 -11.02
CA ALA A 179 -9.87 -12.94 -12.03
C ALA A 179 -10.99 -13.24 -13.06
N PRO A 180 -11.55 -12.23 -13.73
CA PRO A 180 -12.55 -12.41 -14.78
C PRO A 180 -12.03 -13.24 -15.95
N ALA A 181 -12.87 -14.06 -16.58
CA ALA A 181 -12.45 -14.91 -17.70
C ALA A 181 -11.80 -14.12 -18.85
N ASP A 182 -12.35 -12.95 -19.20
CA ASP A 182 -11.70 -12.00 -20.10
C ASP A 182 -10.65 -11.18 -19.33
N ARG A 183 -9.39 -11.64 -19.36
CA ARG A 183 -8.27 -10.94 -18.69
C ARG A 183 -7.99 -9.57 -19.31
N PHE A 184 -8.26 -9.39 -20.60
CA PHE A 184 -7.95 -8.16 -21.32
C PHE A 184 -8.84 -7.01 -20.83
N SER A 185 -10.08 -7.30 -20.44
CA SER A 185 -10.98 -6.31 -19.82
C SER A 185 -10.38 -5.64 -18.57
N LEU A 186 -9.52 -6.34 -17.80
CA LEU A 186 -8.85 -5.78 -16.62
C LEU A 186 -7.97 -4.60 -17.02
N LEU A 187 -7.18 -4.76 -18.09
CA LEU A 187 -6.25 -3.74 -18.57
C LEU A 187 -6.96 -2.53 -19.19
N LEU A 188 -8.17 -2.73 -19.70
CA LEU A 188 -8.99 -1.65 -20.24
C LEU A 188 -9.73 -0.85 -19.16
N GLY A 189 -9.66 -1.24 -17.89
CA GLY A 189 -10.50 -0.69 -16.83
C GLY A 189 -11.99 -1.00 -17.04
N ARG A 190 -12.30 -2.00 -17.88
CA ARG A 190 -13.67 -2.41 -18.23
C ARG A 190 -14.18 -3.59 -17.41
N VAL A 191 -13.40 -4.04 -16.44
CA VAL A 191 -13.91 -4.96 -15.43
C VAL A 191 -14.83 -4.16 -14.53
N THR A 192 -16.12 -4.21 -14.85
CA THR A 192 -17.14 -4.25 -13.81
C THR A 192 -16.88 -5.54 -13.03
N PRO A 193 -16.48 -5.50 -11.76
CA PRO A 193 -16.56 -6.69 -10.94
C PRO A 193 -17.99 -7.20 -11.05
N ALA A 194 -18.19 -8.51 -11.13
CA ALA A 194 -19.53 -9.06 -10.88
C ALA A 194 -19.95 -8.56 -9.48
N ALA A 195 -20.82 -7.54 -9.46
CA ALA A 195 -21.46 -6.90 -8.32
C ALA A 195 -20.71 -7.03 -6.97
N THR A 196 -19.72 -6.16 -6.78
CA THR A 196 -19.83 -5.28 -5.61
C THR A 196 -20.02 -3.86 -6.13
N ASP A 197 -21.22 -3.58 -6.66
CA ASP A 197 -21.57 -2.35 -7.39
C ASP A 197 -21.57 -1.10 -6.50
N SER A 198 -21.29 -1.25 -5.21
CA SER A 198 -21.13 -0.13 -4.29
C SER A 198 -20.02 -0.42 -3.28
N PRO A 199 -19.19 0.58 -2.93
CA PRO A 199 -18.33 0.51 -1.74
C PRO A 199 -19.08 0.07 -0.46
N ALA A 200 -20.41 0.24 -0.43
CA ALA A 200 -21.32 -0.30 0.58
C ALA A 200 -21.23 -1.83 0.78
N GLN A 201 -20.82 -2.59 -0.23
CA GLN A 201 -20.77 -4.05 -0.18
C GLN A 201 -19.40 -4.61 0.20
N LEU A 202 -18.36 -3.76 0.28
CA LEU A 202 -17.05 -4.18 0.79
C LEU A 202 -17.19 -4.67 2.24
N PRO A 203 -16.51 -5.76 2.64
CA PRO A 203 -16.48 -6.16 4.05
C PRO A 203 -15.73 -5.13 4.89
N ALA A 204 -16.04 -5.03 6.18
CA ALA A 204 -15.42 -4.04 7.08
C ALA A 204 -13.88 -4.11 7.08
N ARG A 205 -13.31 -5.32 6.97
CA ARG A 205 -11.85 -5.56 6.91
C ARG A 205 -11.19 -5.23 5.57
N ALA A 206 -11.95 -4.81 4.55
CA ALA A 206 -11.36 -4.48 3.25
C ALA A 206 -10.50 -3.22 3.38
N VAL A 207 -9.23 -3.31 2.97
CA VAL A 207 -8.32 -2.16 2.90
C VAL A 207 -8.77 -1.25 1.76
N VAL A 208 -9.15 -0.02 2.11
CA VAL A 208 -9.55 1.03 1.16
C VAL A 208 -8.35 1.92 0.82
N CYS A 209 -7.58 2.35 1.82
CA CYS A 209 -6.38 3.17 1.64
C CYS A 209 -5.10 2.39 1.94
N ARG A 210 -4.54 1.72 0.92
CA ARG A 210 -3.31 0.92 1.07
C ARG A 210 -2.08 1.71 1.54
N CYS A 211 -1.98 3.01 1.24
CA CYS A 211 -0.85 3.83 1.72
C CYS A 211 -0.85 4.01 3.24
N ASN A 212 -2.03 4.10 3.84
CA ASN A 212 -2.18 4.47 5.24
C ASN A 212 -2.82 3.35 6.08
N GLY A 213 -3.00 2.16 5.49
CA GLY A 213 -3.56 0.98 6.15
C GLY A 213 -5.09 1.01 6.34
N VAL A 214 -5.77 2.08 5.93
CA VAL A 214 -7.17 2.33 6.32
C VAL A 214 -8.12 1.33 5.64
N THR A 215 -8.92 0.66 6.47
CA THR A 215 -10.00 -0.24 6.09
C THR A 215 -11.35 0.48 5.98
N LYS A 216 -12.33 -0.17 5.34
CA LYS A 216 -13.71 0.34 5.33
C LYS A 216 -14.26 0.50 6.75
N GLY A 217 -14.00 -0.46 7.65
CA GLY A 217 -14.51 -0.44 9.02
C GLY A 217 -14.04 0.80 9.77
N GLU A 218 -12.79 1.21 9.59
CA GLU A 218 -12.24 2.43 10.20
C GLU A 218 -12.87 3.69 9.63
N LEU A 219 -13.15 3.75 8.32
CA LEU A 219 -13.88 4.88 7.72
C LEU A 219 -15.31 4.98 8.28
N VAL A 220 -16.02 3.85 8.39
CA VAL A 220 -17.37 3.80 8.99
C VAL A 220 -17.34 4.19 10.47
N ALA A 221 -16.33 3.74 11.22
CA ALA A 221 -16.16 4.11 12.61
C ALA A 221 -15.88 5.61 12.77
N ALA A 222 -15.01 6.18 11.94
CA ALA A 222 -14.71 7.61 11.93
C ALA A 222 -15.96 8.46 11.57
N TRP A 223 -16.75 8.01 10.58
CA TRP A 223 -18.03 8.61 10.23
C TRP A 223 -18.97 8.71 11.44
N ARG A 224 -19.14 7.59 12.16
CA ARG A 224 -19.96 7.52 13.38
C ARG A 224 -19.42 8.36 14.53
N CYS A 225 -18.13 8.66 14.53
CA CYS A 225 -17.50 9.58 15.48
C CYS A 225 -17.53 11.05 15.04
N GLY A 226 -18.21 11.39 13.93
CA GLY A 226 -18.44 12.77 13.48
C GLY A 226 -17.63 13.21 12.26
N SER A 227 -16.83 12.35 11.63
CA SER A 227 -16.18 12.66 10.35
C SER A 227 -17.18 12.56 9.19
N ARG A 228 -18.01 13.59 8.99
CA ARG A 228 -19.15 13.58 8.05
C ARG A 228 -18.87 14.05 6.62
N ASP A 229 -17.60 14.20 6.25
CA ASP A 229 -17.20 14.48 4.87
C ASP A 229 -15.83 13.88 4.55
N VAL A 230 -15.43 13.90 3.28
CA VAL A 230 -14.15 13.34 2.82
C VAL A 230 -12.95 14.03 3.49
N ALA A 231 -13.00 15.33 3.74
CA ALA A 231 -11.91 16.08 4.37
C ALA A 231 -11.77 15.68 5.85
N ALA A 232 -12.88 15.58 6.58
CA ALA A 232 -12.93 15.14 7.96
C ALA A 232 -12.50 13.66 8.10
N LEU A 233 -12.89 12.79 7.16
CA LEU A 233 -12.41 11.42 7.11
C LEU A 233 -10.90 11.36 6.84
N ALA A 234 -10.39 12.21 5.95
CA ALA A 234 -8.94 12.31 5.71
C ALA A 234 -8.19 12.79 6.96
N VAL A 235 -8.74 13.72 7.74
CA VAL A 235 -8.15 14.13 9.03
C VAL A 235 -8.20 13.00 10.05
N GLY A 236 -9.34 12.33 10.20
CA GLY A 236 -9.55 11.30 11.23
C GLY A 236 -8.84 9.98 10.95
N THR A 237 -8.65 9.61 9.68
CA THR A 237 -8.11 8.29 9.30
C THR A 237 -6.82 8.37 8.50
N ARG A 238 -6.46 9.55 7.98
CA ARG A 238 -5.41 9.76 6.96
C ARG A 238 -5.73 9.13 5.61
N ALA A 239 -6.90 8.55 5.36
CA ALA A 239 -7.27 8.12 4.00
C ALA A 239 -7.11 9.28 3.00
N THR A 240 -6.88 8.97 1.73
CA THR A 240 -6.63 9.92 0.60
C THR A 240 -5.34 10.75 0.67
N THR A 241 -4.70 10.91 1.83
CA THR A 241 -3.49 11.76 2.02
C THR A 241 -2.18 11.17 1.45
N GLY A 242 -2.22 9.94 0.93
CA GLY A 242 -1.05 9.20 0.43
C GLY A 242 -0.82 9.36 -1.08
N CYS A 243 -1.24 8.35 -1.86
CA CYS A 243 -1.15 8.37 -3.32
C CYS A 243 -2.42 8.88 -4.02
N GLY A 244 -3.50 9.17 -3.28
CA GLY A 244 -4.79 9.62 -3.82
C GLY A 244 -5.67 8.53 -4.45
N SER A 245 -5.18 7.32 -4.70
CA SER A 245 -5.92 6.30 -5.49
C SER A 245 -7.23 5.78 -4.86
N CYS A 246 -7.41 6.01 -3.56
CA CYS A 246 -8.62 5.61 -2.84
C CYS A 246 -9.69 6.71 -2.84
N ALA A 247 -9.42 7.91 -3.39
CA ALA A 247 -10.31 9.08 -3.30
C ALA A 247 -11.73 8.77 -3.78
N ALA A 248 -11.89 8.24 -5.00
CA ALA A 248 -13.20 7.88 -5.54
C ALA A 248 -13.95 6.85 -4.69
N VAL A 249 -13.24 5.88 -4.10
CA VAL A 249 -13.85 4.88 -3.21
C VAL A 249 -14.29 5.52 -1.88
N VAL A 250 -13.48 6.42 -1.34
CA VAL A 250 -13.81 7.16 -0.10
C VAL A 250 -14.99 8.12 -0.34
N GLU A 251 -15.03 8.81 -1.48
CA GLU A 251 -16.16 9.64 -1.91
C GLU A 251 -17.45 8.81 -2.03
N GLY A 252 -17.37 7.65 -2.70
CA GLY A 252 -18.52 6.74 -2.80
C GLY A 252 -18.98 6.17 -1.45
N LEU A 253 -18.06 5.87 -0.53
CA LEU A 253 -18.39 5.47 0.84
C LEU A 253 -19.05 6.62 1.63
N CYS A 254 -18.55 7.84 1.47
CA CYS A 254 -19.08 9.04 2.10
C CYS A 254 -20.54 9.25 1.68
N HIS A 255 -20.82 9.19 0.38
CA HIS A 255 -22.18 9.33 -0.15
C HIS A 255 -23.11 8.22 0.40
N TRP A 256 -22.67 6.96 0.37
CA TRP A 256 -23.46 5.85 0.91
C TRP A 256 -23.74 5.98 2.42
N LEU A 257 -22.75 6.45 3.19
CA LEU A 257 -22.89 6.65 4.63
C LEU A 257 -23.83 7.81 4.97
N ASP A 258 -23.86 8.86 4.15
CA ASP A 258 -24.82 9.95 4.28
C ASP A 258 -26.27 9.47 4.10
N GLU A 259 -26.51 8.58 3.14
CA GLU A 259 -27.84 8.00 2.91
C GLU A 259 -28.28 7.01 3.99
N THR A 260 -27.34 6.27 4.61
CA THR A 260 -27.67 5.12 5.48
C THR A 260 -27.39 5.32 6.96
N ASP A 261 -26.57 6.28 7.32
CA ASP A 261 -26.20 6.67 8.69
C ASP A 261 -26.07 8.21 8.76
N PRO A 262 -27.15 8.96 8.42
CA PRO A 262 -27.15 10.42 8.40
C PRO A 262 -26.91 10.99 9.81
N GLU A 263 -26.51 12.25 9.88
CA GLU A 263 -26.52 12.97 11.14
C GLU A 263 -27.92 12.90 11.77
N PRO A 264 -28.04 12.60 13.07
CA PRO A 264 -29.32 12.75 13.74
C PRO A 264 -29.72 14.21 13.63
N GLU A 265 -30.89 14.48 13.03
CA GLU A 265 -31.45 15.83 12.98
C GLU A 265 -31.43 16.38 14.41
N MET A 266 -30.72 17.50 14.62
CA MET A 266 -30.81 18.24 15.87
C MET A 266 -32.28 18.61 16.06
N SER A 267 -32.95 17.92 16.97
CA SER A 267 -34.31 18.22 17.37
C SER A 267 -34.41 19.72 17.65
N SER A 268 -35.34 20.38 16.96
CA SER A 268 -35.70 21.79 17.07
C SER A 268 -36.18 22.22 18.47
N ALA A 269 -35.96 21.41 19.51
CA ALA A 269 -36.35 21.68 20.89
C ALA A 269 -35.33 22.54 21.68
N GLU A 270 -34.13 22.80 21.18
CA GLU A 270 -33.13 23.63 21.89
C GLU A 270 -33.04 25.10 21.41
N GLN A 271 -33.86 25.51 20.42
CA GLN A 271 -33.91 26.90 19.94
C GLN A 271 -34.94 27.82 20.65
N GLU A 272 -35.79 27.30 21.54
CA GLU A 272 -36.77 28.12 22.29
C GLU A 272 -36.35 28.46 23.74
N GLY A 273 -35.11 28.18 24.15
CA GLY A 273 -34.63 28.42 25.52
C GLY A 273 -33.84 29.71 25.75
N ALA A 274 -33.61 30.54 24.73
CA ALA A 274 -32.83 31.77 24.84
C ALA A 274 -33.54 32.94 24.13
N ALA A 275 -34.64 33.39 24.73
CA ALA A 275 -35.23 34.71 24.50
C ALA A 275 -35.44 35.41 25.85
#